data_AF-A0A0C6FXQ6-F1
#
_entry.id   AF-A0A0C6FXQ6-F1
#
_cell.length_a   1.000
_cell.length_b   1.000
_cell.length_c   1.000
_cell.angle_alpha   90.00
_cell.angle_beta   90.00
_cell.angle_gamma   90.00
#
_symmetry.space_group_name_H-M   'P 1'
#
loop_
_entity.id
_entity.type
_entity.pdbx_description
1 polymer ?
#
loop_
_entity_poly.entity_id
_entity_poly.type
_entity_poly.pdbx_seq_one_letter_code
_entity_poly.pdbx_strand_id
1 'polypeptide(L)'
;MIVTPIQGRKGDPIATHDGILFLFDRRAPQPAIGTPVEVMISHAPPRRFAPDYALMSKEDRQRNPPTIPFLIVRPVTGDDCLVRHRGFECSGSMCQTTASVEDRSRDEVHRRLGTPLGWLTPGRSPVIVAENVNRGSAWQQPLQPRTPGLAYVTAADVRQGLQRICGVPDLDQIDPETLAEVVRQRPRRSAASSEPRRTVDTLTSRRGQRSA
;
A
#
# COMPACT_ATOMS: atom_id res chain seq x y z
N MET A 1 -5.11 8.22 7.29
CA MET A 1 -3.69 8.51 7.57
C MET A 1 -3.21 9.87 7.03
N ILE A 2 -2.35 10.58 7.79
CA ILE A 2 -1.68 11.82 7.34
C ILE A 2 -0.19 11.55 7.17
N VAL A 3 0.40 12.04 6.07
CA VAL A 3 1.84 11.93 5.79
C VAL A 3 2.42 13.26 5.32
N THR A 4 3.72 13.47 5.52
CA THR A 4 4.44 14.63 4.97
C THR A 4 5.32 14.18 3.80
N PRO A 5 5.01 14.58 2.56
CA PRO A 5 5.80 14.20 1.40
C PRO A 5 7.20 14.82 1.45
N ILE A 6 8.19 14.06 1.04
CA ILE A 6 9.57 14.49 0.83
C ILE A 6 9.97 14.30 -0.63
N GLN A 7 10.96 15.05 -1.09
CA GLN A 7 11.43 14.95 -2.47
C GLN A 7 12.24 13.66 -2.65
N GLY A 8 11.78 12.79 -3.55
CA GLY A 8 12.52 11.60 -3.96
C GLY A 8 13.72 11.95 -4.86
N ARG A 9 14.61 10.97 -5.08
CA ARG A 9 15.83 11.15 -5.88
C ARG A 9 15.58 11.64 -7.32
N LYS A 10 14.41 11.32 -7.88
CA LYS A 10 14.01 11.71 -9.24
C LYS A 10 13.09 12.94 -9.26
N GLY A 11 12.92 13.63 -8.13
CA GLY A 11 12.00 14.76 -7.98
C GLY A 11 10.57 14.36 -7.60
N ASP A 12 10.16 13.10 -7.84
CA ASP A 12 8.83 12.60 -7.46
C ASP A 12 8.60 12.69 -5.94
N PRO A 13 7.40 13.08 -5.48
CA PRO A 13 7.06 13.05 -4.06
C PRO A 13 7.03 11.60 -3.56
N ILE A 14 7.58 11.38 -2.38
CA ILE A 14 7.50 10.11 -1.66
C ILE A 14 7.19 10.40 -0.19
N ALA A 15 6.72 9.41 0.56
CA ALA A 15 6.56 9.54 2.00
C ALA A 15 6.97 8.24 2.70
N THR A 16 7.17 8.31 4.01
CA THR A 16 7.37 7.13 4.85
C THR A 16 6.47 7.21 6.07
N HIS A 17 5.86 6.10 6.45
CA HIS A 17 5.05 5.97 7.67
C HIS A 17 5.31 4.61 8.28
N ASP A 18 5.61 4.55 9.58
CA ASP A 18 5.97 3.30 10.29
C ASP A 18 7.07 2.48 9.61
N GLY A 19 8.01 3.17 8.95
CA GLY A 19 9.11 2.54 8.21
C GLY A 19 8.72 1.95 6.85
N ILE A 20 7.45 2.09 6.43
CA ILE A 20 6.96 1.69 5.12
C ILE A 20 7.19 2.84 4.12
N LEU A 21 7.68 2.52 2.93
CA LEU A 21 7.79 3.46 1.82
C LEU A 21 6.45 3.61 1.12
N PHE A 22 6.01 4.86 0.94
CA PHE A 22 4.86 5.23 0.14
C PHE A 22 5.29 6.00 -1.10
N LEU A 23 4.78 5.57 -2.26
CA LEU A 23 4.89 6.31 -3.49
C LEU A 23 3.52 6.89 -3.84
N PHE A 24 3.48 8.13 -4.31
CA PHE A 24 2.23 8.74 -4.73
C PHE A 24 1.80 8.22 -6.11
N ASP A 25 0.51 7.93 -6.26
CA ASP A 25 -0.06 7.54 -7.55
C ASP A 25 0.16 8.67 -8.57
N ARG A 26 0.90 8.37 -9.63
CA ARG A 26 1.24 9.32 -10.69
C ARG A 26 0.02 9.80 -11.49
N ARG A 27 -1.10 9.08 -11.42
CA ARG A 27 -2.36 9.45 -12.09
C ARG A 27 -3.21 10.40 -11.25
N ALA A 28 -2.86 10.57 -9.98
CA ALA A 28 -3.57 11.46 -9.07
C ALA A 28 -2.86 12.82 -8.94
N PRO A 29 -3.54 13.84 -8.39
CA PRO A 29 -2.91 15.09 -8.00
C PRO A 29 -1.69 14.83 -7.12
N GLN A 30 -0.55 15.44 -7.46
CA GLN A 30 0.68 15.30 -6.68
C GLN A 30 0.66 16.29 -5.51
N PRO A 31 0.96 15.85 -4.28
CA PRO A 31 0.98 16.76 -3.14
C PRO A 31 2.22 17.65 -3.15
N ALA A 32 2.14 18.80 -2.48
CA ALA A 32 3.29 19.66 -2.24
C ALA A 32 4.28 18.99 -1.26
N ILE A 33 5.57 19.10 -1.57
CA ILE A 33 6.64 18.63 -0.70
C ILE A 33 6.66 19.45 0.61
N GLY A 34 6.82 18.78 1.75
CA GLY A 34 6.90 19.40 3.06
C GLY A 34 5.56 19.75 3.71
N THR A 35 4.45 19.64 2.98
CA THR A 35 3.12 19.93 3.50
C THR A 35 2.40 18.66 3.93
N PRO A 36 1.96 18.53 5.19
CA PRO A 36 1.15 17.39 5.63
C PRO A 36 -0.11 17.24 4.76
N VAL A 37 -0.37 16.01 4.32
CA VAL A 37 -1.52 15.68 3.46
C VAL A 37 -2.17 14.39 3.93
N GLU A 38 -3.50 14.39 3.96
CA GLU A 38 -4.28 13.17 4.19
C GLU A 38 -4.20 12.29 2.94
N VAL A 39 -3.88 11.01 3.14
CA VAL A 39 -3.74 10.04 2.05
C VAL A 39 -4.56 8.79 2.33
N MET A 40 -4.98 8.17 1.24
CA MET A 40 -5.50 6.81 1.23
C MET A 40 -4.50 5.87 0.57
N ILE A 41 -4.52 4.62 0.97
CA ILE A 41 -3.69 3.56 0.42
C ILE A 41 -4.48 2.92 -0.72
N SER A 42 -4.07 3.18 -1.96
CA SER A 42 -4.87 2.82 -3.14
C SER A 42 -4.59 1.41 -3.62
N HIS A 43 -3.32 0.97 -3.60
CA HIS A 43 -2.93 -0.39 -3.98
C HIS A 43 -1.56 -0.79 -3.43
N ALA A 44 -1.36 -2.10 -3.26
CA ALA A 44 -0.06 -2.71 -3.01
C ALA A 44 0.38 -3.43 -4.29
N PRO A 45 1.46 -2.98 -4.97
CA PRO A 45 1.97 -3.69 -6.13
C PRO A 45 2.48 -5.09 -5.74
N PRO A 46 2.33 -6.09 -6.62
CA PRO A 46 2.81 -7.42 -6.33
C PRO A 46 4.33 -7.42 -6.20
N ARG A 47 4.83 -8.18 -5.22
CA ARG A 47 6.26 -8.38 -5.03
C ARG A 47 6.86 -9.04 -6.27
N ARG A 48 7.82 -8.38 -6.91
CA ARG A 48 8.71 -9.00 -7.91
C ARG A 48 10.05 -9.26 -7.23
N PHE A 49 10.05 -10.12 -6.23
CA PHE A 49 11.28 -10.56 -5.60
C PHE A 49 11.38 -12.06 -5.76
N ALA A 50 12.33 -12.51 -6.56
CA ALA A 50 12.66 -13.92 -6.63
C ALA A 50 13.32 -14.33 -5.30
N PRO A 51 12.81 -15.32 -4.57
CA PRO A 51 13.33 -15.70 -3.26
C PRO A 51 14.82 -16.11 -3.30
N ASP A 52 15.29 -16.56 -4.46
CA ASP A 52 16.65 -16.92 -4.81
C ASP A 52 17.44 -15.79 -5.49
N TYR A 53 17.00 -14.52 -5.40
CA TYR A 53 17.67 -13.38 -6.05
C TYR A 53 19.18 -13.29 -5.71
N ALA A 54 19.54 -13.63 -4.47
CA ALA A 54 20.94 -13.68 -4.02
C ALA A 54 21.76 -14.82 -4.68
N LEU A 55 21.09 -15.84 -5.21
CA LEU A 55 21.68 -16.98 -5.92
C LEU A 55 21.60 -16.83 -7.45
N MET A 56 20.78 -15.88 -7.95
CA MET A 56 20.64 -15.61 -9.38
C MET A 56 21.92 -15.13 -10.05
N SER A 57 22.08 -15.51 -11.32
CA SER A 57 23.11 -14.99 -12.22
C SER A 57 22.98 -13.48 -12.41
N LYS A 58 24.02 -12.81 -12.91
CA LYS A 58 23.97 -11.37 -13.16
C LYS A 58 22.94 -10.99 -14.23
N GLU A 59 22.79 -11.80 -15.29
CA GLU A 59 21.75 -11.59 -16.30
C GLU A 59 20.34 -11.74 -15.70
N ASP A 60 20.11 -12.78 -14.88
CA ASP A 60 18.80 -13.01 -14.27
C ASP A 60 18.45 -11.94 -13.25
N ARG A 61 19.45 -11.41 -12.53
CA ARG A 61 19.28 -10.27 -11.63
C ARG A 61 18.89 -8.98 -12.34
N GLN A 62 19.36 -8.77 -13.57
CA GLN A 62 18.96 -7.62 -14.39
C GLN A 62 17.53 -7.78 -14.92
N ARG A 63 17.11 -9.02 -15.21
CA ARG A 63 15.73 -9.34 -15.61
C ARG A 63 14.75 -9.26 -14.45
N ASN A 64 15.20 -9.53 -13.22
CA ASN A 64 14.38 -9.59 -12.01
C ASN A 64 14.85 -8.59 -10.93
N PRO A 65 14.96 -7.28 -11.21
CA PRO A 65 15.52 -6.33 -10.26
C PRO A 65 14.77 -6.39 -8.92
N PRO A 66 15.49 -6.27 -7.78
CA PRO A 66 14.89 -6.44 -6.47
C PRO A 66 13.94 -5.25 -6.25
N THR A 67 12.66 -5.56 -6.09
CA THR A 67 11.66 -4.55 -5.77
C THR A 67 11.68 -4.31 -4.26
N ILE A 68 12.02 -3.08 -3.87
CA ILE A 68 11.79 -2.61 -2.50
C ILE A 68 10.27 -2.65 -2.29
N PRO A 69 9.76 -3.24 -1.21
CA PRO A 69 8.33 -3.19 -0.95
C PRO A 69 7.87 -1.74 -0.68
N PHE A 70 6.76 -1.35 -1.28
CA PHE A 70 6.14 -0.05 -1.07
C PHE A 70 4.63 -0.16 -1.25
N LEU A 71 3.90 0.81 -0.69
CA LEU A 71 2.49 1.00 -0.98
C LEU A 71 2.31 2.20 -1.92
N ILE A 72 1.31 2.14 -2.79
CA ILE A 72 0.89 3.31 -3.53
C ILE A 72 -0.21 4.02 -2.75
N VAL A 73 0.00 5.32 -2.55
CA VAL A 73 -0.93 6.20 -1.86
C VAL A 73 -1.46 7.28 -2.80
N ARG A 74 -2.64 7.79 -2.49
CA ARG A 74 -3.27 8.91 -3.20
C ARG A 74 -3.71 9.96 -2.20
N PRO A 75 -3.51 11.27 -2.46
CA PRO A 75 -4.09 12.31 -1.63
C PRO A 75 -5.63 12.23 -1.63
N VAL A 76 -6.22 12.38 -0.45
CA VAL A 76 -7.67 12.49 -0.29
C VAL A 76 -8.11 13.87 -0.79
N THR A 77 -9.12 13.91 -1.65
CA THR A 77 -9.69 15.16 -2.16
C THR A 77 -11.15 15.33 -1.74
N GLY A 78 -11.75 16.48 -2.04
CA GLY A 78 -13.17 16.72 -1.77
C GLY A 78 -14.12 15.81 -2.57
N ASP A 79 -13.63 15.16 -3.62
CA ASP A 79 -14.40 14.19 -4.42
C ASP A 79 -14.43 12.79 -3.78
N ASP A 80 -13.67 12.59 -2.70
CA ASP A 80 -13.58 11.32 -2.01
C ASP A 80 -14.53 11.26 -0.82
N CYS A 81 -15.19 10.12 -0.65
CA CYS A 81 -16.08 9.86 0.46
C CYS A 81 -15.64 8.62 1.21
N LEU A 82 -15.43 8.76 2.52
CA LEU A 82 -15.11 7.66 3.40
C LEU A 82 -16.41 6.92 3.79
N VAL A 83 -16.43 5.61 3.57
CA VAL A 83 -17.59 4.74 3.82
C VAL A 83 -17.20 3.57 4.72
N ARG A 84 -18.14 3.15 5.58
CA ARG A 84 -18.01 1.95 6.40
C ARG A 84 -18.68 0.77 5.70
N HIS A 85 -18.01 -0.38 5.71
CA HIS A 85 -18.48 -1.62 5.10
C HIS A 85 -18.43 -2.78 6.10
N ARG A 86 -19.26 -3.80 5.87
CA ARG A 86 -19.40 -4.99 6.74
C ARG A 86 -18.37 -6.10 6.47
N GLY A 87 -17.25 -5.72 5.87
CA GLY A 87 -16.17 -6.63 5.45
C GLY A 87 -16.37 -7.28 4.09
N PHE A 88 -15.26 -7.50 3.40
CA PHE A 88 -15.22 -8.14 2.10
C PHE A 88 -15.26 -9.65 2.24
N GLU A 89 -16.00 -10.30 1.37
CA GLU A 89 -16.10 -11.76 1.34
C GLU A 89 -15.96 -12.31 -0.08
N CYS A 90 -15.36 -13.48 -0.17
CA CYS A 90 -15.29 -14.30 -1.38
C CYS A 90 -16.15 -15.56 -1.17
N SER A 91 -17.27 -15.64 -1.89
CA SER A 91 -18.15 -16.81 -1.91
C SER A 91 -17.99 -17.65 -3.19
N GLY A 92 -17.59 -18.92 -3.06
CA GLY A 92 -17.67 -19.94 -4.13
C GLY A 92 -16.41 -20.12 -4.97
N SER A 93 -16.50 -20.95 -6.03
CA SER A 93 -15.39 -21.25 -6.96
C SER A 93 -15.18 -20.20 -8.06
N MET A 94 -16.09 -19.22 -8.18
CA MET A 94 -16.04 -18.09 -9.13
C MET A 94 -16.21 -16.75 -8.39
N CYS A 95 -15.48 -16.56 -7.29
CA CYS A 95 -15.68 -15.45 -6.35
C CYS A 95 -15.64 -14.05 -6.99
N GLN A 96 -16.76 -13.32 -6.91
CA GLN A 96 -16.76 -11.87 -6.89
C GLN A 96 -16.62 -11.41 -5.44
N THR A 97 -15.51 -10.74 -5.12
CA THR A 97 -15.26 -10.24 -3.76
C THR A 97 -16.08 -8.99 -3.52
N THR A 98 -17.01 -9.03 -2.56
CA THR A 98 -17.88 -7.88 -2.26
C THR A 98 -18.06 -7.62 -0.77
N ALA A 99 -18.43 -6.39 -0.42
CA ALA A 99 -18.80 -5.99 0.94
C ALA A 99 -20.08 -5.15 0.91
N SER A 100 -21.00 -5.34 1.86
CA SER A 100 -22.16 -4.46 2.02
C SER A 100 -21.76 -3.14 2.69
N VAL A 101 -22.29 -2.03 2.20
CA VAL A 101 -22.12 -0.70 2.82
C VAL A 101 -23.13 -0.52 3.94
N GLU A 102 -22.68 0.02 5.07
CA GLU A 102 -23.58 0.33 6.19
C GLU A 102 -24.58 1.44 5.84
N ASP A 103 -25.79 1.37 6.40
CA ASP A 103 -26.89 2.26 6.04
C ASP A 103 -26.53 3.74 6.26
N ARG A 104 -25.86 4.08 7.36
CA ARG A 104 -25.37 5.44 7.61
C ARG A 104 -24.41 5.94 6.53
N SER A 105 -23.53 5.09 6.04
CA SER A 105 -22.60 5.45 4.95
C SER A 105 -23.30 5.51 3.60
N ARG A 106 -24.31 4.67 3.36
CA ARG A 106 -25.17 4.74 2.18
C ARG A 106 -25.90 6.07 2.10
N ASP A 107 -26.49 6.51 3.22
CA ASP A 107 -27.23 7.77 3.31
C ASP A 107 -26.30 8.98 3.09
N GLU A 108 -25.09 8.94 3.66
CA GLU A 108 -24.10 10.00 3.49
C GLU A 108 -23.60 10.08 2.03
N VAL A 109 -23.30 8.94 1.42
CA VAL A 109 -22.93 8.88 -0.01
C VAL A 109 -24.06 9.40 -0.88
N HIS A 110 -25.31 8.99 -0.62
CA HIS A 110 -26.45 9.47 -1.38
C HIS A 110 -26.63 10.98 -1.25
N ARG A 111 -26.47 11.53 -0.03
CA ARG A 111 -26.55 12.98 0.21
C ARG A 111 -25.43 13.75 -0.49
N ARG A 112 -24.20 13.24 -0.46
CA ARG A 112 -23.02 13.92 -1.03
C ARG A 112 -22.92 13.78 -2.54
N LEU A 113 -23.21 12.59 -3.06
CA LEU A 113 -22.92 12.20 -4.45
C LEU A 113 -24.18 12.01 -5.31
N GLY A 114 -25.37 12.03 -4.70
CA GLY A 114 -26.65 11.90 -5.40
C GLY A 114 -27.03 10.47 -5.81
N THR A 115 -26.18 9.48 -5.51
CA THR A 115 -26.36 8.09 -5.95
C THR A 115 -26.24 7.15 -4.75
N PRO A 116 -27.21 6.23 -4.54
CA PRO A 116 -27.12 5.27 -3.45
C PRO A 116 -26.04 4.21 -3.73
N LEU A 117 -25.38 3.75 -2.67
CA LEU A 117 -24.34 2.72 -2.73
C LEU A 117 -24.69 1.57 -1.79
N GLY A 118 -24.95 0.38 -2.34
CA GLY A 118 -25.39 -0.79 -1.57
C GLY A 118 -24.24 -1.73 -1.19
N TRP A 119 -23.29 -1.90 -2.10
CA TRP A 119 -22.16 -2.80 -1.96
C TRP A 119 -20.89 -2.20 -2.55
N LEU A 120 -19.76 -2.87 -2.34
CA LEU A 120 -18.44 -2.47 -2.78
C LEU A 120 -17.65 -3.66 -3.28
N THR A 121 -16.77 -3.41 -4.24
CA THR A 121 -15.70 -4.32 -4.66
C THR A 121 -14.34 -3.75 -4.27
N PRO A 122 -13.34 -4.60 -4.00
CA PRO A 122 -12.04 -4.16 -3.48
C PRO A 122 -11.19 -3.40 -4.52
N GLY A 123 -11.50 -3.54 -5.81
CA GLY A 123 -10.73 -2.90 -6.88
C GLY A 123 -9.27 -3.37 -6.87
N ARG A 124 -8.35 -2.42 -6.64
CA ARG A 124 -6.90 -2.69 -6.50
C ARG A 124 -6.40 -2.56 -5.07
N SER A 125 -7.28 -2.20 -4.14
CA SER A 125 -6.91 -1.93 -2.76
C SER A 125 -6.70 -3.25 -2.01
N PRO A 126 -5.63 -3.36 -1.22
CA PRO A 126 -5.24 -4.60 -0.57
C PRO A 126 -6.04 -4.83 0.71
N VAL A 127 -7.35 -5.06 0.59
CA VAL A 127 -8.25 -5.20 1.74
C VAL A 127 -8.26 -6.61 2.32
N ILE A 128 -8.66 -6.72 3.58
CA ILE A 128 -8.92 -8.00 4.23
C ILE A 128 -10.17 -8.64 3.60
N VAL A 129 -10.02 -9.84 3.06
CA VAL A 129 -11.10 -10.63 2.46
C VAL A 129 -11.31 -11.89 3.27
N ALA A 130 -12.53 -12.08 3.78
CA ALA A 130 -12.92 -13.36 4.36
C ALA A 130 -13.12 -14.38 3.24
N GLU A 131 -12.31 -15.42 3.22
CA GLU A 131 -12.44 -16.50 2.24
C GLU A 131 -13.54 -17.47 2.69
N ASN A 132 -14.22 -18.08 1.71
CA ASN A 132 -14.94 -19.34 1.91
C ASN A 132 -16.13 -19.30 2.90
N VAL A 133 -16.84 -18.17 2.99
CA VAL A 133 -18.10 -17.99 3.74
C VAL A 133 -19.22 -19.01 3.44
N ASN A 134 -19.17 -19.70 2.30
CA ASN A 134 -20.12 -20.77 1.97
C ASN A 134 -19.57 -22.19 2.19
N ARG A 135 -18.29 -22.37 2.57
CA ARG A 135 -17.75 -23.72 2.85
C ARG A 135 -18.16 -24.27 4.20
N GLY A 136 -18.58 -23.42 5.15
CA GLY A 136 -18.99 -23.92 6.46
C GLY A 136 -20.27 -24.75 6.45
N SER A 137 -21.21 -24.46 5.54
CA SER A 137 -22.42 -25.27 5.39
C SER A 137 -22.22 -26.52 4.53
N ALA A 138 -21.33 -26.48 3.53
CA ALA A 138 -21.09 -27.58 2.60
C ALA A 138 -19.94 -28.52 2.99
N TRP A 139 -18.97 -28.06 3.78
CA TRP A 139 -17.70 -28.78 4.04
C TRP A 139 -17.29 -28.82 5.53
N GLN A 140 -18.20 -28.44 6.45
CA GLN A 140 -17.95 -28.42 7.91
C GLN A 140 -16.70 -27.63 8.34
N GLN A 141 -16.23 -26.70 7.52
CA GLN A 141 -15.10 -25.83 7.87
C GLN A 141 -15.59 -24.63 8.69
N PRO A 142 -14.81 -24.13 9.65
CA PRO A 142 -15.19 -22.92 10.38
C PRO A 142 -15.32 -21.74 9.41
N LEU A 143 -16.45 -21.04 9.48
CA LEU A 143 -16.67 -19.81 8.72
C LEU A 143 -15.67 -18.76 9.17
N GLN A 144 -14.91 -18.19 8.23
CA GLN A 144 -14.07 -17.04 8.54
C GLN A 144 -14.97 -15.82 8.77
N PRO A 145 -14.81 -15.10 9.89
CA PRO A 145 -15.58 -13.89 10.15
C PRO A 145 -15.18 -12.80 9.15
N ARG A 146 -16.19 -12.05 8.68
CA ARG A 146 -15.94 -10.82 7.90
C ARG A 146 -15.30 -9.77 8.80
N THR A 147 -14.40 -8.98 8.25
CA THR A 147 -13.74 -7.87 8.97
C THR A 147 -14.34 -6.54 8.50
N PRO A 148 -15.23 -5.90 9.29
CA PRO A 148 -15.74 -4.58 8.98
C PRO A 148 -14.62 -3.55 8.92
N GLY A 149 -14.79 -2.53 8.08
CA GLY A 149 -13.72 -1.60 7.81
C GLY A 149 -14.18 -0.29 7.19
N LEU A 150 -13.21 0.56 6.91
CA LEU A 150 -13.39 1.84 6.24
C LEU A 150 -12.69 1.83 4.89
N ALA A 151 -13.34 2.43 3.89
CA ALA A 151 -12.77 2.57 2.56
C ALA A 151 -13.20 3.89 1.92
N TYR A 152 -12.39 4.43 1.03
CA TYR A 152 -12.76 5.57 0.21
C TYR A 152 -13.42 5.11 -1.09
N VAL A 153 -14.41 5.86 -1.52
CA VAL A 153 -14.98 5.83 -2.87
C VAL A 153 -14.84 7.20 -3.52
N THR A 154 -14.73 7.23 -4.85
CA THR A 154 -14.66 8.49 -5.59
C THR A 154 -16.02 8.88 -6.15
N ALA A 155 -16.31 10.18 -6.18
CA ALA A 155 -17.50 10.72 -6.86
C ALA A 155 -17.57 10.29 -8.33
N ALA A 156 -16.42 10.23 -9.01
CA ALA A 156 -16.34 9.82 -10.41
C ALA A 156 -16.81 8.37 -10.60
N ASP A 157 -16.33 7.44 -9.78
CA ASP A 157 -16.72 6.03 -9.86
C ASP A 157 -18.20 5.85 -9.53
N VAL A 158 -18.67 6.47 -8.46
CA VAL A 158 -20.07 6.38 -8.02
C VAL A 158 -21.03 6.91 -9.09
N ARG A 159 -20.73 8.05 -9.71
CA ARG A 159 -21.56 8.62 -10.80
C ARG A 159 -21.57 7.78 -12.06
N GLN A 160 -20.52 6.99 -12.30
CA GLN A 160 -20.46 6.02 -13.40
C GLN A 160 -21.14 4.69 -13.06
N GLY A 161 -21.72 4.55 -11.87
CA GLY A 161 -22.32 3.30 -11.39
C GLY A 161 -21.29 2.25 -10.96
N LEU A 162 -20.02 2.63 -10.82
CA LEU A 162 -18.96 1.73 -10.36
C LEU A 162 -18.98 1.63 -8.83
N GLN A 163 -19.23 0.44 -8.33
CA GLN A 163 -19.26 0.14 -6.89
C GLN A 163 -17.91 -0.43 -6.45
N ARG A 164 -16.85 0.38 -6.56
CA ARG A 164 -15.47 -0.01 -6.21
C ARG A 164 -14.86 0.97 -5.22
N ILE A 165 -14.02 0.46 -4.34
CA ILE A 165 -13.19 1.32 -3.49
C ILE A 165 -11.98 1.83 -4.26
N CYS A 166 -11.48 3.00 -3.87
CA CYS A 166 -10.29 3.63 -4.45
C CYS A 166 -9.09 3.65 -3.48
N GLY A 167 -9.32 3.31 -2.22
CA GLY A 167 -8.28 3.14 -1.22
C GLY A 167 -8.84 2.90 0.17
N VAL A 168 -7.96 2.57 1.11
CA VAL A 168 -8.26 2.46 2.54
C VAL A 168 -7.54 3.57 3.33
N PRO A 169 -8.08 4.01 4.48
CA PRO A 169 -7.50 5.14 5.21
C PRO A 169 -6.21 4.82 5.94
N ASP A 170 -6.05 3.58 6.44
CA ASP A 170 -5.02 3.23 7.41
C ASP A 170 -4.47 1.81 7.16
N LEU A 171 -3.31 1.51 7.74
CA LEU A 171 -2.59 0.25 7.54
C LEU A 171 -3.32 -0.98 8.14
N ASP A 172 -4.15 -0.77 9.16
CA ASP A 172 -4.91 -1.84 9.83
C ASP A 172 -6.07 -2.39 8.96
N GLN A 173 -6.46 -1.65 7.92
CA GLN A 173 -7.44 -2.06 6.92
C GLN A 173 -6.82 -2.90 5.79
N ILE A 174 -5.48 -3.02 5.77
CA ILE A 174 -4.75 -3.79 4.77
C ILE A 174 -4.72 -5.26 5.18
N ASP A 175 -4.84 -6.13 4.18
CA ASP A 175 -4.56 -7.56 4.31
C ASP A 175 -3.23 -7.82 5.07
N PRO A 176 -3.25 -8.55 6.21
CA PRO A 176 -2.07 -8.76 7.03
C PRO A 176 -0.90 -9.42 6.30
N GLU A 177 -1.15 -10.28 5.31
CA GLU A 177 -0.08 -10.89 4.53
C GLU A 177 0.62 -9.84 3.67
N THR A 178 -0.16 -9.02 2.97
CA THR A 178 0.33 -7.87 2.21
C THR A 178 1.11 -6.89 3.10
N LEU A 179 0.59 -6.55 4.29
CA LEU A 179 1.28 -5.66 5.22
C LEU A 179 2.58 -6.28 5.74
N ALA A 180 2.56 -7.57 6.09
CA ALA A 180 3.74 -8.29 6.55
C ALA A 180 4.83 -8.32 5.47
N GLU A 181 4.47 -8.49 4.20
CA GLU A 181 5.43 -8.41 3.09
C GLU A 181 6.10 -7.04 3.00
N VAL A 182 5.33 -5.99 3.26
CA VAL A 182 5.85 -4.62 3.18
C VAL A 182 6.73 -4.25 4.37
N VAL A 183 6.41 -4.76 5.56
CA VAL A 183 7.16 -4.50 6.80
C VAL A 183 8.41 -5.39 6.93
N ARG A 184 8.39 -6.63 6.44
CA ARG A 184 9.44 -7.65 6.68
C ARG A 184 10.81 -7.38 6.01
N GLN A 185 11.04 -6.22 5.42
CA GLN A 185 12.35 -5.83 4.87
C GLN A 185 13.04 -4.68 5.60
N ARG A 186 13.02 -4.67 6.93
CA ARG A 186 14.20 -4.17 7.66
C ARG A 186 15.27 -5.27 7.61
N PRO A 187 16.40 -5.12 6.90
CA PRO A 187 17.60 -5.75 7.42
C PRO A 187 17.75 -5.25 8.85
N ARG A 188 17.90 -6.16 9.82
CA ARG A 188 18.34 -5.84 11.19
C ARG A 188 19.68 -5.10 11.10
N ARG A 189 19.65 -3.80 10.83
CA ARG A 189 20.80 -2.90 10.98
C ARG A 189 20.78 -2.36 12.40
N SER A 190 20.73 -3.28 13.36
CA SER A 190 20.73 -2.98 14.80
C SER A 190 21.20 -4.20 15.59
N ALA A 191 22.25 -4.88 15.14
CA ALA A 191 23.12 -5.72 15.97
C ALA A 191 24.32 -6.15 15.13
N ALA A 192 25.54 -5.83 15.60
CA ALA A 192 26.81 -6.38 15.17
C ALA A 192 27.30 -6.11 13.73
N SER A 193 27.89 -4.93 13.51
CA SER A 193 29.26 -4.90 12.96
C SER A 193 29.99 -3.72 13.58
N SER A 194 30.58 -3.97 14.75
CA SER A 194 31.63 -3.16 15.36
C SER A 194 32.92 -3.28 14.54
N GLU A 195 32.87 -2.93 13.26
CA GLU A 195 34.08 -2.70 12.50
C GLU A 195 34.33 -1.19 12.50
N PRO A 196 35.50 -0.74 12.96
CA PRO A 196 35.85 0.66 12.84
C PRO A 196 35.87 1.00 11.36
N ARG A 197 35.04 1.98 10.96
CA ARG A 197 35.17 2.66 9.67
C ARG A 197 36.65 3.01 9.50
N ARG A 198 37.34 2.38 8.55
CA ARG A 198 38.61 2.87 8.04
C ARG A 198 38.34 4.27 7.51
N THR A 199 38.60 5.28 8.31
CA THR A 199 38.82 6.64 7.87
C THR A 199 39.98 6.57 6.88
N VAL A 200 39.67 6.69 5.60
CA VAL A 200 40.70 7.00 4.62
C VAL A 200 41.12 8.42 4.94
N ASP A 201 42.25 8.52 5.63
CA ASP A 201 42.86 9.78 6.01
C ASP A 201 43.39 10.47 4.76
N THR A 202 42.57 11.35 4.16
CA THR A 202 42.93 12.10 2.95
C THR A 202 43.93 13.22 3.21
N LEU A 203 44.46 13.34 4.44
CA LEU A 203 45.41 14.38 4.83
C LEU A 203 46.89 13.98 4.73
N THR A 204 47.23 12.72 4.42
CA THR A 204 48.62 12.28 4.21
C THR A 204 49.03 12.11 2.74
N SER A 205 48.14 12.36 1.77
CA SER A 205 48.43 12.22 0.33
C SER A 205 48.94 13.51 -0.36
N ARG A 206 49.50 14.45 0.40
CA ARG A 206 50.20 15.62 -0.17
C ARG A 206 51.45 15.96 0.63
N ARG A 207 52.60 15.38 0.28
CA ARG A 207 53.90 16.07 0.08
C ARG A 207 55.07 15.10 -0.13
N GLY A 208 55.87 15.40 -1.15
CA GLY A 208 57.27 15.01 -1.30
C GLY A 208 57.51 13.89 -2.32
N GLN A 209 58.39 13.99 -3.31
CA GLN A 209 59.38 15.01 -3.64
C GLN A 209 59.74 14.90 -5.13
N ARG A 210 60.08 16.06 -5.70
CA ARG A 210 60.87 16.19 -6.93
C ARG A 210 62.31 15.71 -6.70
N SER A 211 62.92 15.29 -7.81
CA SER A 211 64.35 15.35 -8.17
C SER A 211 65.26 14.19 -7.74
N ALA A 212 65.65 13.37 -8.72
CA ALA A 212 66.97 13.44 -9.35
C ALA A 212 66.80 13.23 -10.86
#